data_AF-A0A9D1NLU2-F1
#
_entry.id   AF-A0A9D1NLU2-F1
#
_cell.length_a   1.000
_cell.length_b   1.000
_cell.length_c   1.000
_cell.angle_alpha   90.00
_cell.angle_beta   90.00
_cell.angle_gamma   90.00
#
_symmetry.space_group_name_H-M   'P 1'
#
loop_
_entity.id
_entity.type
_entity.pdbx_description
1 polymer ?
#
loop_
_entity_poly.entity_id
_entity_poly.type
_entity_poly.pdbx_seq_one_letter_code
_entity_poly.pdbx_strand_id
1 'polypeptide(L)'
;MTDRQRLTFFRLFGRACERQGVAPGEREAWRHALIREAVPTSGGSLTAVGTGADCDRLMAAVARLAEDHGAAMRWGTAEGRRLAAMAEACARQCFEIAQAIPSLAEQWAPGAIPYLRGVMAQAGWRDALHAEDGEWWLDLDLPRLEKLFRMLDTHRRRLLRRVPCRLLEARWDGTLAPMRRGFEIDARYVVTERGLLKQARPAERPRGGLFRVRFVAGGGVGAD
;
A
#
# COMPACT_ATOMS: atom_id res chain seq x y z
N MET A 1 -15.86 0.16 7.63
CA MET A 1 -15.78 -1.11 6.88
C MET A 1 -16.74 -1.01 5.72
N THR A 2 -16.37 -1.50 4.54
CA THR A 2 -17.23 -1.50 3.33
C THR A 2 -18.32 -2.57 3.41
N ASP A 3 -19.39 -2.43 2.61
CA ASP A 3 -20.47 -3.43 2.56
C ASP A 3 -19.96 -4.80 2.10
N ARG A 4 -19.04 -4.83 1.14
CA ARG A 4 -18.39 -6.06 0.69
C ARG A 4 -17.60 -6.74 1.82
N GLN A 5 -16.89 -5.96 2.64
CA GLN A 5 -16.17 -6.49 3.80
C GLN A 5 -17.13 -7.01 4.86
N ARG A 6 -18.26 -6.31 5.12
CA ARG A 6 -19.32 -6.78 6.04
C ARG A 6 -19.90 -8.12 5.59
N LEU A 7 -20.25 -8.26 4.32
CA LEU A 7 -20.74 -9.53 3.76
C LEU A 7 -19.72 -10.66 3.93
N THR A 8 -18.45 -10.35 3.65
CA THR A 8 -17.35 -11.32 3.80
C THR A 8 -17.19 -11.73 5.27
N PHE A 9 -17.29 -10.78 6.20
CA PHE A 9 -17.23 -11.04 7.63
C PHE A 9 -18.35 -12.00 8.06
N PHE A 10 -19.61 -11.71 7.74
CA PHE A 10 -20.72 -12.57 8.17
C PHE A 10 -20.66 -13.97 7.57
N ARG A 11 -20.18 -14.11 6.33
CA ARG A 11 -19.94 -15.42 5.72
C ARG A 11 -18.88 -16.22 6.48
N LEU A 12 -17.74 -15.59 6.80
CA LEU A 12 -16.68 -16.25 7.57
C LEU A 12 -17.15 -16.55 9.00
N PHE A 13 -17.90 -15.64 9.61
CA PHE A 13 -18.43 -15.80 10.96
C PHE A 13 -19.43 -16.95 11.06
N GLY A 14 -20.33 -17.10 10.07
CA GLY A 14 -21.24 -18.25 10.01
C GLY A 14 -20.48 -19.58 9.96
N ARG A 15 -19.47 -19.67 9.09
CA ARG A 15 -18.58 -20.84 9.01
C ARG A 15 -17.79 -21.06 10.31
N ALA A 16 -17.31 -20.00 10.94
CA ALA A 16 -16.65 -20.09 12.23
C ALA A 16 -17.60 -20.63 13.32
N CYS A 17 -18.87 -20.19 13.35
CA CYS A 17 -19.86 -20.72 14.30
C CYS A 17 -20.05 -22.23 14.11
N GLU A 18 -20.16 -22.68 12.87
CA GLU A 18 -20.31 -24.11 12.55
C GLU A 18 -19.09 -24.93 13.00
N ARG A 19 -17.88 -24.43 12.72
CA ARG A 19 -16.62 -25.11 13.06
C ARG A 19 -16.36 -25.17 14.56
N GLN A 20 -16.70 -24.10 15.27
CA GLN A 20 -16.50 -23.99 16.71
C GLN A 20 -17.70 -24.52 17.51
N GLY A 21 -18.75 -25.05 16.85
CA GLY A 21 -19.92 -25.62 17.53
C GLY A 21 -20.78 -24.59 18.28
N VAL A 22 -20.78 -23.32 17.85
CA VAL A 22 -21.47 -22.23 18.56
C VAL A 22 -22.97 -22.28 18.29
N ALA A 23 -23.73 -22.46 19.37
CA ALA A 23 -25.19 -22.55 19.33
C ALA A 23 -25.82 -21.24 18.81
N PRO A 24 -26.92 -21.31 18.04
CA PRO A 24 -27.56 -20.12 17.45
C PRO A 24 -27.86 -18.98 18.45
N GLY A 25 -28.30 -19.32 19.67
CA GLY A 25 -28.60 -18.34 20.72
C GLY A 25 -27.37 -17.61 21.28
N GLU A 26 -26.18 -18.18 21.11
CA GLU A 26 -24.92 -17.64 21.64
C GLU A 26 -24.13 -16.85 20.59
N ARG A 27 -24.48 -16.99 19.30
CA ARG A 27 -23.72 -16.40 18.18
C ARG A 27 -23.54 -14.90 18.31
N GLU A 28 -24.56 -14.18 18.76
CA GLU A 28 -24.48 -12.73 18.87
C GLU A 28 -23.51 -12.28 19.98
N ALA A 29 -23.56 -12.93 21.15
CA ALA A 29 -22.63 -12.68 22.24
C ALA A 29 -21.19 -13.04 21.82
N TRP A 30 -21.02 -14.18 21.15
CA TRP A 30 -19.73 -14.62 20.63
C TRP A 30 -19.17 -13.67 19.58
N ARG A 31 -20.03 -13.15 18.68
CA ARG A 31 -19.65 -12.14 17.69
C ARG A 31 -19.08 -10.89 18.37
N HIS A 32 -19.78 -10.38 19.38
CA HIS A 32 -19.32 -9.20 20.12
C HIS A 32 -18.02 -9.46 20.89
N ALA A 33 -17.87 -10.64 21.50
CA ALA A 33 -16.64 -11.04 22.17
C ALA A 33 -15.47 -11.10 21.18
N LEU A 34 -15.63 -11.80 20.05
CA LEU A 34 -14.63 -11.90 18.98
C LEU A 34 -14.21 -10.52 18.45
N ILE A 35 -15.18 -9.64 18.18
CA ILE A 35 -14.89 -8.28 17.70
C ILE A 35 -14.11 -7.48 18.74
N ARG A 36 -14.48 -7.58 20.02
CA ARG A 36 -13.80 -6.88 21.11
C ARG A 36 -12.38 -7.40 21.32
N GLU A 37 -12.17 -8.70 21.20
CA GLU A 37 -10.85 -9.30 21.31
C GLU A 37 -9.93 -8.87 20.16
N ALA A 38 -10.43 -8.96 18.91
CA ALA A 38 -9.64 -8.60 17.74
C ALA A 38 -9.40 -7.09 17.60
N VAL A 39 -10.37 -6.27 18.02
CA VAL A 39 -10.34 -4.81 17.92
C VAL A 39 -10.86 -4.19 19.22
N PRO A 40 -10.03 -4.06 20.27
CA PRO A 40 -10.46 -3.58 21.59
C PRO A 40 -11.13 -2.20 21.57
N THR A 41 -10.67 -1.32 20.67
CA THR A 41 -11.21 0.05 20.49
C THR A 41 -12.64 0.08 19.96
N SER A 42 -13.16 -1.03 19.44
CA SER A 42 -14.51 -1.11 18.86
C SER A 42 -15.62 -1.33 19.89
N GLY A 43 -15.28 -1.70 21.14
CA GLY A 43 -16.24 -2.12 22.16
C GLY A 43 -17.00 -3.41 21.84
N GLY A 44 -16.63 -4.13 20.76
CA GLY A 44 -17.39 -5.26 20.23
C GLY A 44 -18.37 -4.90 19.11
N SER A 45 -18.45 -3.62 18.71
CA SER A 45 -19.33 -3.21 17.62
C SER A 45 -18.67 -3.31 16.26
N LEU A 46 -19.32 -4.02 15.33
CA LEU A 46 -18.85 -4.16 13.96
C LEU A 46 -18.85 -2.82 13.20
N THR A 47 -19.70 -1.87 13.57
CA THR A 47 -19.73 -0.54 12.95
C THR A 47 -18.54 0.32 13.36
N ALA A 48 -17.94 0.03 14.52
CA ALA A 48 -16.80 0.78 15.06
C ALA A 48 -15.43 0.29 14.54
N VAL A 49 -15.35 -0.88 13.90
CA VAL A 49 -14.09 -1.50 13.39
C VAL A 49 -13.44 -0.73 12.22
N GLY A 50 -14.08 0.32 11.69
CA GLY A 50 -13.44 1.19 10.70
C GLY A 50 -12.99 0.47 9.42
N THR A 51 -11.96 0.97 8.75
CA THR A 51 -11.28 0.34 7.61
C THR A 51 -9.77 0.24 7.90
N GLY A 52 -9.03 -0.54 7.11
CA GLY A 52 -7.58 -0.68 7.28
C GLY A 52 -7.20 -1.76 8.29
N ALA A 53 -6.23 -1.48 9.16
CA ALA A 53 -5.60 -2.48 10.03
C ALA A 53 -6.59 -3.17 10.98
N ASP A 54 -7.51 -2.43 11.61
CA ASP A 54 -8.52 -3.01 12.50
C ASP A 54 -9.45 -4.00 11.79
N CYS A 55 -9.89 -3.63 10.59
CA CYS A 55 -10.68 -4.50 9.74
C CYS A 55 -9.89 -5.75 9.34
N ASP A 56 -8.62 -5.62 8.96
CA ASP A 56 -7.81 -6.77 8.57
C ASP A 56 -7.56 -7.73 9.74
N ARG A 57 -7.28 -7.19 10.94
CA ARG A 57 -7.12 -7.99 12.16
C ARG A 57 -8.37 -8.80 12.46
N LEU A 58 -9.55 -8.17 12.43
CA LEU A 58 -10.82 -8.85 12.62
C LEU A 58 -11.05 -9.94 11.56
N MET A 59 -10.82 -9.61 10.28
CA MET A 59 -11.02 -10.53 9.17
C MET A 59 -10.05 -11.73 9.22
N ALA A 60 -8.81 -11.52 9.66
CA ALA A 60 -7.85 -12.58 9.88
C ALA A 60 -8.26 -13.48 11.05
N ALA A 61 -8.69 -12.90 12.18
CA ALA A 61 -9.14 -13.64 13.35
C ALA A 61 -10.35 -14.55 13.03
N VAL A 62 -11.39 -14.00 12.41
CA VAL A 62 -12.58 -14.80 12.04
C VAL A 62 -12.26 -15.86 10.98
N ALA A 63 -11.34 -15.58 10.04
CA ALA A 63 -10.90 -16.57 9.05
C ALA A 63 -10.14 -17.75 9.67
N ARG A 64 -9.33 -17.51 10.72
CA ARG A 64 -8.66 -18.58 11.47
C ARG A 64 -9.67 -19.49 12.15
N LEU A 65 -10.66 -18.92 12.82
CA LEU A 65 -11.74 -19.68 13.48
C LEU A 65 -12.61 -20.47 12.48
N ALA A 66 -12.75 -19.96 11.26
CA ALA A 66 -13.44 -20.62 10.16
C ALA A 66 -12.59 -21.70 9.44
N GLU A 67 -11.33 -21.91 9.86
CA GLU A 67 -10.35 -22.80 9.21
C GLU A 67 -10.11 -22.45 7.73
N ASP A 68 -10.31 -21.18 7.36
CA ASP A 68 -9.95 -20.65 6.03
C ASP A 68 -8.54 -20.06 6.09
N HIS A 69 -7.54 -20.94 6.09
CA HIS A 69 -6.13 -20.55 6.20
C HIS A 69 -5.69 -19.59 5.08
N GLY A 70 -6.24 -19.76 3.87
CA GLY A 70 -5.98 -18.86 2.75
C GLY A 70 -6.49 -17.44 3.01
N ALA A 71 -7.72 -17.29 3.52
CA ALA A 71 -8.24 -15.99 3.94
C ALA A 71 -7.48 -15.42 5.14
N ALA A 72 -7.15 -16.26 6.13
CA ALA A 72 -6.40 -15.85 7.31
C ALA A 72 -5.04 -15.27 6.95
N MET A 73 -4.28 -15.93 6.06
CA MET A 73 -3.01 -15.40 5.55
C MET A 73 -3.20 -14.10 4.78
N ARG A 74 -4.19 -14.04 3.86
CA ARG A 74 -4.42 -12.82 3.07
C ARG A 74 -4.73 -11.61 3.97
N TRP A 75 -5.63 -11.76 4.94
CA TRP A 75 -5.95 -10.65 5.84
C TRP A 75 -4.81 -10.37 6.82
N GLY A 76 -4.11 -11.42 7.29
CA GLY A 76 -2.98 -11.29 8.22
C GLY A 76 -1.81 -10.49 7.64
N THR A 77 -1.59 -10.54 6.33
CA THR A 77 -0.49 -9.81 5.67
C THR A 77 -0.94 -8.54 4.94
N ALA A 78 -2.22 -8.18 5.00
CA ALA A 78 -2.77 -7.03 4.27
C ALA A 78 -2.15 -5.69 4.70
N GLU A 79 -1.85 -5.52 5.99
CA GLU A 79 -1.18 -4.33 6.49
C GLU A 79 0.25 -4.18 5.96
N GLY A 80 1.04 -5.25 6.03
CA GLY A 80 2.40 -5.28 5.49
C GLY A 80 2.42 -4.96 4.00
N ARG A 81 1.51 -5.55 3.22
CA ARG A 81 1.34 -5.25 1.79
C ARG A 81 1.00 -3.79 1.51
N ARG A 82 0.13 -3.17 2.31
CA ARG A 82 -0.18 -1.74 2.15
C ARG A 82 1.05 -0.88 2.44
N LEU A 83 1.77 -1.14 3.53
CA LEU A 83 2.98 -0.40 3.87
C LEU A 83 4.07 -0.58 2.80
N ALA A 84 4.25 -1.80 2.29
CA ALA A 84 5.16 -2.09 1.20
C ALA A 84 4.82 -1.30 -0.07
N ALA A 85 3.54 -1.33 -0.49
CA ALA A 85 3.07 -0.55 -1.64
C ALA A 85 3.25 0.97 -1.44
N MET A 86 3.03 1.47 -0.21
CA MET A 86 3.29 2.87 0.13
C MET A 86 4.78 3.21 0.06
N ALA A 87 5.66 2.33 0.52
CA ALA A 87 7.11 2.50 0.44
C ALA A 87 7.60 2.50 -1.02
N GLU A 88 7.14 1.56 -1.85
CA GLU A 88 7.45 1.51 -3.29
C GLU A 88 6.99 2.78 -4.01
N ALA A 89 5.76 3.21 -3.76
CA ALA A 89 5.24 4.46 -4.32
C ALA A 89 6.09 5.67 -3.87
N CYS A 90 6.48 5.73 -2.60
CA CYS A 90 7.35 6.79 -2.10
C CYS A 90 8.73 6.77 -2.76
N ALA A 91 9.37 5.60 -2.92
CA ALA A 91 10.67 5.47 -3.57
C ALA A 91 10.61 5.90 -5.03
N ARG A 92 9.59 5.45 -5.76
CA ARG A 92 9.27 5.89 -7.11
C ARG A 92 9.10 7.40 -7.20
N GLN A 93 8.31 7.99 -6.31
CA GLN A 93 8.09 9.44 -6.28
C GLN A 93 9.39 10.19 -5.98
N CYS A 94 10.25 9.69 -5.08
CA CYS A 94 11.56 10.29 -4.83
C CYS A 94 12.39 10.35 -6.11
N PHE A 95 12.43 9.25 -6.87
CA PHE A 95 13.12 9.20 -8.15
C PHE A 95 12.53 10.18 -9.18
N GLU A 96 11.21 10.21 -9.34
CA GLU A 96 10.52 11.14 -10.24
C GLU A 96 10.79 12.61 -9.88
N ILE A 97 10.82 12.96 -8.59
CA ILE A 97 11.15 14.31 -8.12
C ILE A 97 12.64 14.63 -8.32
N ALA A 98 13.54 13.66 -8.09
CA ALA A 98 14.98 13.86 -8.25
C ALA A 98 15.37 14.23 -9.68
N GLN A 99 14.67 13.68 -10.69
CA GLN A 99 14.85 14.08 -12.09
C GLN A 99 14.52 15.56 -12.36
N ALA A 100 13.71 16.19 -11.51
CA ALA A 100 13.39 17.61 -11.58
C ALA A 100 14.48 18.52 -10.99
N ILE A 101 15.52 17.94 -10.37
CA ILE A 101 16.60 18.67 -9.70
C ILE A 101 17.86 18.50 -10.55
N PRO A 102 18.34 19.55 -11.23
CA PRO A 102 19.46 19.44 -12.18
C PRO A 102 20.70 18.76 -11.58
N SER A 103 21.05 19.07 -10.33
CA SER A 103 22.21 18.49 -9.66
C SER A 103 22.07 17.00 -9.30
N LEU A 104 20.88 16.42 -9.42
CA LEU A 104 20.59 15.02 -9.06
C LEU A 104 20.15 14.17 -10.26
N ALA A 105 19.67 14.80 -11.34
CA ALA A 105 19.12 14.10 -12.51
C ALA A 105 20.13 13.11 -13.14
N GLU A 106 21.40 13.49 -13.24
CA GLU A 106 22.46 12.63 -13.80
C GLU A 106 22.90 11.51 -12.85
N GLN A 107 22.83 11.76 -11.53
CA GLN A 107 23.32 10.82 -10.51
C GLN A 107 22.33 9.70 -10.21
N TRP A 108 21.05 9.89 -10.52
CA TRP A 108 19.95 9.00 -10.10
C TRP A 108 19.49 8.03 -11.18
N ALA A 109 20.33 7.75 -12.19
CA ALA A 109 20.00 6.87 -13.32
C ALA A 109 19.49 5.43 -13.00
N PRO A 110 19.76 4.76 -11.86
CA PRO A 110 19.38 3.34 -11.73
C PRO A 110 17.88 3.08 -11.42
N GLY A 111 17.00 4.08 -11.37
CA GLY A 111 15.56 3.86 -11.19
C GLY A 111 15.12 3.61 -9.73
N ALA A 112 13.81 3.44 -9.52
CA ALA A 112 13.19 3.47 -8.19
C ALA A 112 13.56 2.27 -7.28
N ILE A 113 13.72 1.07 -7.85
CA ILE A 113 13.99 -0.16 -7.09
C ILE A 113 15.43 -0.19 -6.56
N PRO A 114 16.48 0.11 -7.35
CA PRO A 114 17.84 0.24 -6.81
C PRO A 114 17.97 1.33 -5.74
N TYR A 115 17.22 2.43 -5.85
CA TYR A 115 17.17 3.45 -4.80
C TYR A 115 16.58 2.90 -3.49
N LEU A 116 15.43 2.21 -3.57
CA LEU A 116 14.79 1.57 -2.43
C LEU A 116 15.75 0.58 -1.74
N ARG A 117 16.45 -0.25 -2.53
CA ARG A 117 17.50 -1.17 -2.04
C ARG A 117 18.65 -0.41 -1.36
N GLY A 118 19.10 0.71 -1.92
CA GLY A 118 20.12 1.57 -1.29
C GLY A 118 19.70 2.10 0.08
N VAL A 119 18.44 2.54 0.22
CA VAL A 119 17.88 2.99 1.51
C VAL A 119 17.81 1.85 2.52
N MET A 120 17.40 0.65 2.10
CA MET A 120 17.38 -0.54 2.97
C MET A 120 18.79 -0.93 3.42
N ALA A 121 19.77 -0.90 2.51
CA ALA A 121 21.16 -1.19 2.83
C ALA A 121 21.72 -0.21 3.88
N GLN A 122 21.41 1.08 3.76
CA GLN A 122 21.78 2.11 4.74
C GLN A 122 21.08 1.92 6.09
N ALA A 123 19.86 1.40 6.09
CA ALA A 123 19.12 1.07 7.31
C ALA A 123 19.62 -0.23 7.99
N GLY A 124 20.58 -0.94 7.38
CA GLY A 124 21.13 -2.19 7.87
C GLY A 124 20.27 -3.42 7.58
N TRP A 125 19.28 -3.31 6.69
CA TRP A 125 18.34 -4.39 6.36
C TRP A 125 18.82 -5.18 5.14
N ARG A 126 20.01 -5.77 5.28
CA ARG A 126 20.69 -6.46 4.17
C ARG A 126 19.92 -7.69 3.68
N ASP A 127 19.21 -8.37 4.58
CA ASP A 127 18.46 -9.59 4.27
C ASP A 127 17.34 -9.32 3.25
N ALA A 128 16.67 -8.17 3.35
CA ALA A 128 15.61 -7.76 2.42
C ALA A 128 16.11 -7.33 1.02
N LEU A 129 17.43 -7.27 0.80
CA LEU A 129 18.02 -6.88 -0.49
C LEU A 129 18.00 -8.01 -1.53
N HIS A 130 17.86 -9.25 -1.07
CA HIS A 130 17.95 -10.46 -1.90
C HIS A 130 16.60 -11.04 -2.33
N ALA A 131 15.51 -10.51 -1.79
CA ALA A 131 14.17 -10.98 -2.15
C ALA A 131 13.83 -10.64 -3.61
N GLU A 132 13.06 -11.54 -4.24
CA GLU A 132 12.52 -11.34 -5.58
C GLU A 132 11.62 -10.09 -5.62
N ASP A 133 11.47 -9.51 -6.82
CA ASP A 133 10.72 -8.28 -7.02
C ASP A 133 9.28 -8.43 -6.52
N GLY A 134 8.91 -7.66 -5.48
CA GLY A 134 7.58 -7.65 -4.86
C GLY A 134 7.44 -8.44 -3.56
N GLU A 135 8.47 -9.18 -3.12
CA GLU A 135 8.43 -10.00 -1.89
C GLU A 135 9.36 -9.52 -0.77
N TRP A 136 10.22 -8.54 -1.04
CA TRP A 136 11.19 -7.94 -0.08
C TRP A 136 10.61 -7.49 1.26
N TRP A 137 9.31 -7.17 1.30
CA TRP A 137 8.66 -6.70 2.51
C TRP A 137 8.32 -7.84 3.48
N LEU A 138 8.34 -9.10 3.03
CA LEU A 138 8.11 -10.26 3.89
C LEU A 138 9.23 -10.46 4.91
N ASP A 139 10.44 -10.02 4.58
CA ASP A 139 11.62 -10.06 5.46
C ASP A 139 11.66 -8.91 6.48
N LEU A 140 10.66 -8.02 6.46
CA LEU A 140 10.54 -6.88 7.35
C LEU A 140 9.29 -6.99 8.22
N ASP A 141 9.47 -6.85 9.52
CA ASP A 141 8.34 -6.67 10.44
C ASP A 141 7.60 -5.34 10.18
N LEU A 142 6.35 -5.24 10.66
CA LEU A 142 5.52 -4.05 10.48
C LEU A 142 6.21 -2.75 10.98
N PRO A 143 6.85 -2.71 12.16
CA PRO A 143 7.59 -1.53 12.60
C PRO A 143 8.71 -1.10 11.65
N ARG A 144 9.46 -2.04 11.06
CA ARG A 144 10.50 -1.73 10.06
C ARG A 144 9.89 -1.22 8.76
N LEU A 145 8.79 -1.80 8.29
CA LEU A 145 8.07 -1.31 7.11
C LEU A 145 7.53 0.11 7.32
N GLU A 146 6.96 0.38 8.49
CA GLU A 146 6.49 1.72 8.83
C GLU A 146 7.67 2.72 8.90
N LYS A 147 8.77 2.33 9.54
CA LYS A 147 9.99 3.14 9.60
C LYS A 147 10.54 3.44 8.20
N LEU A 148 10.60 2.44 7.32
CA LEU A 148 11.01 2.59 5.93
C LEU A 148 10.14 3.63 5.21
N PHE A 149 8.82 3.47 5.28
CA PHE A 149 7.88 4.41 4.68
C PHE A 149 8.10 5.84 5.20
N ARG A 150 8.23 6.02 6.52
CA ARG A 150 8.47 7.34 7.14
C ARG A 150 9.80 7.97 6.70
N MET A 151 10.86 7.17 6.59
CA MET A 151 12.17 7.61 6.08
C MET A 151 12.05 8.10 4.64
N LEU A 152 11.39 7.32 3.78
CA LEU A 152 11.18 7.67 2.37
C LEU A 152 10.29 8.91 2.22
N ASP A 153 9.17 9.02 2.94
CA ASP A 153 8.29 10.19 2.86
C ASP A 153 8.99 11.46 3.39
N THR A 154 9.81 11.33 4.43
CA THR A 154 10.64 12.44 4.92
C THR A 154 11.61 12.91 3.84
N HIS A 155 12.28 11.98 3.16
CA HIS A 155 13.17 12.29 2.06
C HIS A 155 12.43 12.94 0.88
N ARG A 156 11.30 12.36 0.46
CA ARG A 156 10.41 12.91 -0.58
C ARG A 156 10.05 14.36 -0.30
N ARG A 157 9.63 14.68 0.93
CA ARG A 157 9.31 16.06 1.35
C ARG A 157 10.53 16.99 1.28
N ARG A 158 11.73 16.50 1.58
CA ARG A 158 12.98 17.28 1.44
C ARG A 158 13.30 17.54 -0.03
N LEU A 159 13.17 16.54 -0.90
CA LEU A 159 13.36 16.71 -2.35
C LEU A 159 12.38 17.75 -2.92
N LEU A 160 11.10 17.68 -2.58
CA LEU A 160 10.10 18.67 -3.02
C LEU A 160 10.45 20.11 -2.62
N ARG A 161 11.18 20.33 -1.52
CA ARG A 161 11.64 21.68 -1.12
C ARG A 161 12.84 22.17 -1.94
N ARG A 162 13.60 21.26 -2.55
CA ARG A 162 14.79 21.54 -3.35
C ARG A 162 14.48 21.77 -4.84
N VAL A 163 13.25 21.49 -5.27
CA VAL A 163 12.83 21.71 -6.65
C VAL A 163 12.83 23.22 -6.94
N PRO A 164 13.63 23.70 -7.92
CA PRO A 164 13.82 25.14 -8.16
C PRO A 164 12.64 25.79 -8.89
N CYS A 165 11.71 25.00 -9.44
CA CYS A 165 10.56 25.48 -10.22
C CYS A 165 9.24 25.43 -9.44
N ARG A 166 8.19 26.03 -10.01
CA ARG A 166 6.86 26.06 -9.41
C ARG A 166 6.29 24.64 -9.32
N LEU A 167 5.77 24.28 -8.14
CA LEU A 167 5.09 23.01 -7.91
C LEU A 167 3.61 23.12 -8.26
N LEU A 168 3.15 22.32 -9.22
CA LEU A 168 1.76 22.30 -9.68
C LEU A 168 1.12 20.91 -9.50
N GLU A 169 -0.20 20.86 -9.34
CA GLU A 169 -1.00 19.62 -9.29
C GLU A 169 -2.08 19.69 -10.36
N ALA A 170 -2.21 18.63 -11.15
CA ALA A 170 -3.28 18.47 -12.12
C ALA A 170 -4.55 18.00 -11.42
N ARG A 171 -5.64 18.75 -11.60
CA ARG A 171 -6.97 18.39 -11.10
C ARG A 171 -7.72 17.54 -12.11
N TRP A 172 -8.81 16.92 -11.64
CA TRP A 172 -9.66 16.07 -12.48
C TRP A 172 -10.33 16.82 -13.64
N ASP A 173 -10.52 18.12 -13.50
CA ASP A 173 -11.07 19.02 -14.53
C ASP A 173 -10.01 19.51 -15.53
N GLY A 174 -8.77 18.99 -15.43
CA GLY A 174 -7.63 19.39 -16.28
C GLY A 174 -6.96 20.69 -15.86
N THR A 175 -7.45 21.38 -14.83
CA THR A 175 -6.83 22.63 -14.35
C THR A 175 -5.57 22.36 -13.53
N LEU A 176 -4.67 23.35 -13.50
CA LEU A 176 -3.45 23.31 -12.71
C LEU A 176 -3.60 24.20 -11.47
N ALA A 177 -3.28 23.65 -10.30
CA ALA A 177 -3.34 24.37 -9.03
C ALA A 177 -1.99 24.28 -8.28
N PRO A 178 -1.74 25.14 -7.27
CA PRO A 178 -0.61 24.95 -6.36
C PRO A 178 -0.61 23.54 -5.76
N MET A 179 0.53 22.86 -5.84
CA MET A 179 0.64 21.45 -5.46
C MET A 179 0.43 21.23 -3.95
N ARG A 180 -0.42 20.26 -3.60
CA ARG A 180 -0.49 19.75 -2.23
C ARG A 180 0.69 18.80 -1.98
N ARG A 181 1.43 19.05 -0.88
CA ARG A 181 2.60 18.25 -0.49
C ARG A 181 2.26 16.91 0.18
N GLY A 182 0.97 16.63 0.36
CA GLY A 182 0.47 15.36 0.88
C GLY A 182 0.91 14.17 0.03
N PHE A 183 1.19 13.05 0.71
CA PHE A 183 1.49 11.79 0.05
C PHE A 183 0.20 11.18 -0.51
N GLU A 184 0.29 10.69 -1.75
CA GLU A 184 -0.77 9.96 -2.44
C GLU A 184 -0.10 8.82 -3.20
N ILE A 185 -0.53 7.59 -2.96
CA ILE A 185 0.12 6.39 -3.50
C ILE A 185 0.14 6.38 -5.05
N ASP A 186 -0.95 6.83 -5.66
CA ASP A 186 -1.16 6.84 -7.11
C ASP A 186 -0.59 8.07 -7.82
N ALA A 187 -0.02 9.03 -7.08
CA ALA A 187 0.49 10.26 -7.67
C ALA A 187 1.79 10.03 -8.44
N ARG A 188 1.90 10.67 -9.60
CA ARG A 188 3.07 10.69 -10.49
C ARG A 188 3.63 12.10 -10.55
N TYR A 189 4.95 12.24 -10.51
CA TYR A 189 5.63 13.52 -10.68
C TYR A 189 6.29 13.59 -12.06
N VAL A 190 6.04 14.66 -12.79
CA VAL A 190 6.53 14.88 -14.15
C VAL A 190 7.09 16.29 -14.27
N VAL A 191 8.28 16.42 -14.83
CA VAL A 191 8.88 17.73 -15.14
C VAL A 191 8.20 18.30 -16.39
N THR A 192 7.77 19.56 -16.32
CA THR A 192 7.14 20.28 -17.42
C THR A 192 7.80 21.65 -17.60
N GLU A 193 7.55 22.32 -18.73
CA GLU A 193 8.01 23.70 -18.96
C GLU A 193 7.55 24.68 -17.87
N ARG A 194 6.39 24.41 -17.24
CA ARG A 194 5.79 25.23 -16.18
C ARG A 194 6.28 24.87 -14.77
N GLY A 195 7.14 23.86 -14.65
CA GLY A 195 7.68 23.34 -13.39
C GLY A 195 7.33 21.87 -13.13
N LEU A 196 7.41 21.44 -11.87
CA LEU A 196 7.14 20.06 -11.48
C LEU A 196 5.64 19.85 -11.28
N LEU A 197 5.08 18.92 -12.05
CA LEU A 197 3.66 18.60 -12.06
C LEU A 197 3.39 17.28 -11.31
N LYS A 198 2.47 17.30 -10.35
CA LYS A 198 1.88 16.10 -9.72
C LYS A 198 0.60 15.75 -10.48
N GLN A 199 0.56 14.55 -11.06
CA GLN A 199 -0.64 13.99 -11.70
C GLN A 199 -1.21 12.90 -10.79
N ALA A 200 -2.50 12.96 -10.51
CA ALA A 200 -3.22 11.74 -10.13
C ALA A 200 -3.31 10.86 -11.39
N ARG A 201 -3.22 9.53 -11.25
CA ARG A 201 -3.63 8.65 -12.36
C ARG A 201 -5.02 9.10 -12.82
N PRO A 202 -5.32 9.24 -14.13
CA PRO A 202 -6.69 9.43 -14.54
C PRO A 202 -7.48 8.30 -13.89
N ALA A 203 -8.52 8.68 -13.14
CA ALA A 203 -9.49 7.70 -12.68
C ALA A 203 -10.12 7.12 -13.94
N GLU A 204 -9.54 6.04 -14.47
CA GLU A 204 -10.33 5.12 -15.26
C GLU A 204 -11.49 4.76 -14.35
N ARG A 205 -12.68 5.28 -14.68
CA ARG A 205 -13.93 4.81 -14.09
C ARG A 205 -13.83 3.28 -14.03
N PRO A 206 -14.11 2.62 -12.90
CA PRO A 206 -14.16 1.18 -12.88
C PRO A 206 -15.37 0.76 -13.74
N ARG A 207 -15.14 0.51 -15.03
CA ARG A 207 -15.97 -0.39 -15.80
C ARG A 207 -15.46 -1.77 -15.45
N GLY A 208 -16.32 -2.58 -14.83
CA GLY A 208 -15.98 -3.92 -14.39
C GLY A 208 -15.26 -4.71 -15.49
N GLY A 209 -14.12 -5.28 -15.14
CA GLY A 209 -13.32 -6.08 -16.07
C GLY A 209 -12.01 -6.48 -15.43
N LEU A 210 -11.69 -7.77 -15.46
CA LEU A 210 -10.48 -8.34 -14.89
C LEU A 210 -9.22 -7.67 -15.44
N PHE A 211 -8.29 -7.27 -14.56
CA PHE A 211 -6.94 -6.90 -14.95
C PHE A 211 -6.16 -8.16 -15.35
N ARG A 212 -5.96 -8.36 -16.66
CA ARG A 212 -4.85 -9.16 -17.19
C ARG A 212 -3.69 -8.21 -17.45
N VAL A 213 -2.64 -8.28 -16.63
CA VAL A 213 -1.35 -7.66 -16.94
C VAL A 213 -0.62 -8.59 -17.92
N ARG A 214 -0.55 -8.21 -19.20
CA ARG A 214 0.40 -8.80 -20.15
C ARG A 214 1.74 -8.11 -19.95
N PHE A 215 2.74 -8.86 -19.49
CA PHE A 215 4.13 -8.46 -19.64
C PHE A 215 4.48 -8.57 -21.13
N VAL A 216 4.83 -7.44 -21.75
CA VAL A 216 5.54 -7.46 -23.03
C VAL A 216 7.00 -7.66 -22.69
N ALA A 217 7.49 -8.88 -22.89
CA ALA A 217 8.91 -9.16 -22.91
C ALA A 217 9.52 -8.46 -24.13
N GLY A 218 10.39 -7.48 -23.89
CA GLY A 218 11.31 -6.99 -24.90
C GLY A 218 12.42 -8.01 -25.11
N GLY A 219 12.28 -8.87 -26.11
CA GLY A 219 13.44 -9.38 -26.85
C GLY A 219 13.85 -8.27 -27.83
N GLY A 220 15.10 -7.97 -28.07
CA GLY A 220 16.28 -8.81 -28.06
C GLY A 220 17.07 -8.39 -29.29
N VAL A 221 18.31 -7.97 -29.06
CA VAL A 221 19.26 -7.45 -30.04
C VAL A 221 19.48 -8.48 -31.15
N GLY A 222 19.30 -8.08 -32.41
CA GLY A 222 19.79 -8.81 -33.57
C GLY A 222 21.05 -8.12 -34.08
N ALA A 223 22.19 -8.75 -33.87
CA ALA A 223 23.41 -8.54 -34.63
C ALA A 223 23.37 -9.49 -35.84
N ASP A 224 23.58 -8.93 -37.03
CA ASP A 224 24.41 -9.45 -38.12
C ASP A 224 24.63 -8.31 -39.13
#